data_AF-A0A958BA77-F1
#
_entry.id   AF-A0A958BA77-F1
#
_cell.length_a   1.000
_cell.length_b   1.000
_cell.length_c   1.000
_cell.angle_alpha   90.00
_cell.angle_beta   90.00
_cell.angle_gamma   90.00
#
_symmetry.space_group_name_H-M   'P 1'
#
loop_
_entity.id
_entity.type
_entity.pdbx_description
1 polymer ?
#
loop_
_entity_poly.entity_id
_entity_poly.type
_entity_poly.pdbx_seq_one_letter_code
_entity_poly.pdbx_strand_id
1 'polypeptide(L)'
;MKKTFLFTCLFLMFALFVGSVSAQETYTHPSEAFSFTEFGTLVDETDNGALFVDDDAQVMVLFGETDVEVSEETLPNIVAPVLEGINDFESYELLIDDAEAADANSIFLPFTYTPEGDYGIGEIYVTQADGVLYMLILLTADYDATSDAWFETVSSFTPGLPVEIDDEEEGEDLPIDEEEEDEDLPIDEEEEEDVEQEEDKETTPVEIGDSVSSGFEPTEDGFSFYNYGDDIAATDLTSVELQRMFGDGVCASLANDECILTPPAQQWMEQINSYMSGGHCEGMAVLSSLMYYDQIEPDDFGGSQVNDLELEGNEPLQREIAYWWTTQSTYPGATLRVSESPTAVVNALMENFAQGKNADEWWAMGFYKADGSDGHAVTPIGVEDQGDGIVNILVYDNNYPNESRPLIVDT
;
A
#
# COMPACT_ATOMS: atom_id res chain seq x y z
N MET A 1 6.95 42.28 40.89
CA MET A 1 5.92 41.61 41.72
C MET A 1 4.85 41.11 40.77
N LYS A 2 4.81 39.78 40.53
CA LYS A 2 3.74 38.85 40.94
C LYS A 2 2.41 39.08 40.20
N LYS A 3 2.08 38.13 39.30
CA LYS A 3 0.99 37.13 39.45
C LYS A 3 -0.36 37.69 38.97
N THR A 4 -1.26 37.00 38.25
CA THR A 4 -1.43 35.61 37.82
C THR A 4 -2.63 35.67 36.85
N PHE A 5 -2.54 35.03 35.68
CA PHE A 5 -3.73 34.68 34.89
C PHE A 5 -4.35 33.43 35.53
N LEU A 6 -5.62 33.53 35.93
CA LEU A 6 -6.39 32.39 36.43
C LEU A 6 -7.60 32.19 35.53
N PHE A 7 -7.62 30.99 34.93
CA PHE A 7 -8.75 30.22 34.43
C PHE A 7 -10.15 30.75 34.77
N THR A 8 -11.01 30.87 33.76
CA THR A 8 -12.44 30.69 33.94
C THR A 8 -12.95 29.74 32.85
N CYS A 9 -13.40 28.59 33.35
CA CYS A 9 -14.08 27.52 32.67
C CYS A 9 -15.33 28.03 31.94
N LEU A 10 -15.47 27.74 30.65
CA LEU A 10 -16.77 27.74 29.98
C LEU A 10 -16.93 26.39 29.29
N PHE A 11 -17.63 25.50 29.99
CA PHE A 11 -18.29 24.32 29.45
C PHE A 11 -19.16 24.76 28.27
N LEU A 12 -18.76 24.41 27.05
CA LEU A 12 -19.70 24.26 25.94
C LEU A 12 -19.69 22.80 25.53
N MET A 13 -20.83 22.15 25.74
CA MET A 13 -21.21 20.89 25.12
C MET A 13 -20.88 20.95 23.63
N PHE A 14 -19.85 20.24 23.20
CA PHE A 14 -19.82 19.71 21.85
C PHE A 14 -20.73 18.49 21.87
N ALA A 15 -21.87 18.65 21.20
CA ALA A 15 -22.70 17.54 20.80
C ALA A 15 -21.82 16.60 19.98
N LEU A 16 -21.74 15.36 20.47
CA LEU A 16 -21.47 14.15 19.73
C LEU A 16 -21.95 14.28 18.27
N PHE A 17 -21.02 14.53 17.36
CA PHE A 17 -21.08 13.87 16.06
C PHE A 17 -20.43 12.50 16.30
N VAL A 18 -21.24 11.58 16.81
CA VAL A 18 -21.04 10.17 16.46
C VAL A 18 -21.45 10.13 15.00
N GLY A 19 -20.48 10.29 14.10
CA GLY A 19 -20.57 9.53 12.87
C GLY A 19 -20.67 8.09 13.34
N SER A 20 -21.77 7.42 12.99
CA SER A 20 -21.90 5.99 13.21
C SER A 20 -20.73 5.33 12.50
N VAL A 21 -19.66 5.03 13.23
CA VAL A 21 -18.83 3.88 12.92
C VAL A 21 -19.82 2.73 12.97
N SER A 22 -20.18 2.20 11.79
CA SER A 22 -20.80 0.89 11.76
C SER A 22 -19.86 -0.01 12.53
N ALA A 23 -20.33 -0.66 13.60
CA ALA A 23 -19.53 -1.70 14.22
C ALA A 23 -19.33 -2.74 13.12
N GLN A 24 -18.10 -2.90 12.65
CA GLN A 24 -17.78 -3.94 11.68
C GLN A 24 -18.15 -5.28 12.33
N GLU A 25 -18.97 -6.06 11.65
CA GLU A 25 -19.54 -7.27 12.25
C GLU A 25 -18.43 -8.30 12.46
N THR A 26 -18.47 -9.01 13.59
CA THR A 26 -17.52 -10.10 13.85
C THR A 26 -18.10 -11.37 13.27
N TYR A 27 -17.37 -12.01 12.38
CA TYR A 27 -17.68 -13.35 11.90
C TYR A 27 -17.19 -14.39 12.92
N THR A 28 -17.99 -15.43 13.15
CA THR A 28 -17.58 -16.61 13.91
C THR A 28 -18.01 -17.83 13.12
N HIS A 29 -17.04 -18.69 12.80
CA HIS A 29 -17.29 -19.91 12.04
C HIS A 29 -18.28 -20.83 12.78
N PRO A 30 -19.20 -21.54 12.11
CA PRO A 30 -20.21 -22.39 12.77
C PRO A 30 -19.65 -23.46 13.70
N SER A 31 -18.45 -23.98 13.40
CA SER A 31 -17.74 -24.94 14.27
C SER A 31 -17.07 -24.29 15.48
N GLU A 32 -17.19 -22.98 15.65
CA GLU A 32 -16.49 -22.15 16.64
C GLU A 32 -14.94 -22.21 16.52
N ALA A 33 -14.42 -22.74 15.40
CA ALA A 33 -12.98 -22.92 15.21
C ALA A 33 -12.20 -21.60 15.08
N PHE A 34 -12.83 -20.51 14.64
CA PHE A 34 -12.21 -19.20 14.57
C PHE A 34 -13.25 -18.07 14.51
N SER A 35 -12.80 -16.84 14.79
CA SER A 35 -13.58 -15.61 14.61
C SER A 35 -12.67 -14.44 14.23
N PHE A 36 -13.18 -13.46 13.49
CA PHE A 36 -12.44 -12.26 13.11
C PHE A 36 -13.39 -11.12 12.69
N THR A 37 -12.88 -9.91 12.52
CA THR A 37 -13.64 -8.76 11.99
C THR A 37 -13.87 -8.95 10.50
N GLU A 38 -15.13 -9.05 10.08
CA GLU A 38 -15.50 -9.48 8.74
C GLU A 38 -14.83 -8.65 7.63
N PHE A 39 -14.28 -9.38 6.68
CA PHE A 39 -13.73 -8.88 5.43
C PHE A 39 -14.83 -9.02 4.36
N GLY A 40 -15.14 -7.97 3.62
CA GLY A 40 -16.09 -8.06 2.49
C GLY A 40 -17.41 -8.75 2.84
N THR A 41 -17.85 -9.63 1.94
CA THR A 41 -19.06 -10.46 2.09
C THR A 41 -18.70 -11.95 2.10
N LEU A 42 -19.26 -12.73 3.03
CA LEU A 42 -19.18 -14.19 3.00
C LEU A 42 -19.88 -14.75 1.74
N VAL A 43 -19.16 -15.50 0.91
CA VAL A 43 -19.68 -16.10 -0.33
C VAL A 43 -19.67 -17.63 -0.33
N ASP A 44 -18.82 -18.26 0.50
CA ASP A 44 -18.77 -19.71 0.68
C ASP A 44 -18.36 -20.07 2.11
N GLU A 45 -18.89 -21.15 2.64
CA GLU A 45 -18.63 -21.65 4.00
C GLU A 45 -18.64 -23.18 3.97
N THR A 46 -17.56 -23.79 4.48
CA THR A 46 -17.38 -25.24 4.54
C THR A 46 -17.12 -25.67 5.98
N ASP A 47 -17.10 -26.98 6.24
CA ASP A 47 -16.79 -27.48 7.59
C ASP A 47 -15.40 -27.08 8.10
N ASN A 48 -14.50 -26.70 7.19
CA ASN A 48 -13.09 -26.44 7.45
C ASN A 48 -12.60 -25.08 6.92
N GLY A 49 -13.51 -24.16 6.57
CA GLY A 49 -13.12 -22.87 6.03
C GLY A 49 -14.26 -21.97 5.61
N ALA A 50 -13.90 -20.77 5.19
CA ALA A 50 -14.83 -19.77 4.68
C ALA A 50 -14.13 -18.88 3.64
N LEU A 51 -14.88 -18.42 2.65
CA LEU A 51 -14.43 -17.50 1.61
C LEU A 51 -15.22 -16.21 1.67
N PHE A 52 -14.48 -15.11 1.72
CA PHE A 52 -14.99 -13.76 1.74
C PHE A 52 -14.50 -13.01 0.50
N VAL A 53 -15.37 -12.20 -0.08
CA VAL A 53 -15.06 -11.44 -1.30
C VAL A 53 -15.56 -10.02 -1.13
N ASP A 54 -14.76 -9.05 -1.55
CA ASP A 54 -15.20 -7.69 -1.86
C ASP A 54 -14.91 -7.36 -3.33
N ASP A 55 -15.02 -6.08 -3.70
CA ASP A 55 -14.84 -5.64 -5.08
C ASP A 55 -13.38 -5.79 -5.58
N ASP A 56 -12.38 -5.82 -4.68
CA ASP A 56 -10.95 -5.68 -4.99
C ASP A 56 -10.09 -6.87 -4.48
N ALA A 57 -10.65 -7.72 -3.61
CA ALA A 57 -9.95 -8.80 -2.96
C ALA A 57 -10.83 -9.97 -2.51
N GLN A 58 -10.15 -11.08 -2.26
CA GLN A 58 -10.72 -12.28 -1.66
C GLN A 58 -9.89 -12.68 -0.45
N VAL A 59 -10.56 -13.02 0.65
CA VAL A 59 -9.94 -13.61 1.83
C VAL A 59 -10.51 -15.00 2.03
N MET A 60 -9.64 -16.01 1.94
CA MET A 60 -9.98 -17.39 2.25
C MET A 60 -9.37 -17.77 3.60
N VAL A 61 -10.19 -18.35 4.48
CA VAL A 61 -9.75 -18.87 5.77
C VAL A 61 -9.93 -20.38 5.75
N LEU A 62 -8.86 -21.11 6.03
CA LEU A 62 -8.84 -22.57 6.11
C LEU A 62 -8.28 -23.00 7.46
N PHE A 63 -8.79 -24.09 8.02
CA PHE A 63 -8.23 -24.68 9.21
C PHE A 63 -8.27 -26.21 9.20
N GLY A 64 -7.39 -26.82 9.99
CA GLY A 64 -7.33 -28.27 10.12
C GLY A 64 -6.32 -28.73 11.16
N GLU A 65 -6.50 -29.95 11.66
CA GLU A 65 -5.54 -30.55 12.58
C GLU A 65 -4.18 -30.74 11.91
N THR A 66 -3.11 -30.46 12.64
CA THR A 66 -1.75 -30.70 12.17
C THR A 66 -0.82 -31.16 13.29
N ASP A 67 0.07 -32.09 12.96
CA ASP A 67 1.21 -32.49 13.80
C ASP A 67 2.50 -31.74 13.41
N VAL A 68 2.44 -30.84 12.42
CA VAL A 68 3.59 -30.10 11.90
C VAL A 68 3.70 -28.75 12.61
N GLU A 69 4.87 -28.44 13.16
CA GLU A 69 5.17 -27.11 13.72
C GLU A 69 5.40 -26.10 12.59
N VAL A 70 4.85 -24.89 12.74
CA VAL A 70 5.04 -23.79 11.78
C VAL A 70 6.42 -23.18 11.95
N SER A 71 7.19 -23.12 10.86
CA SER A 71 8.54 -22.53 10.78
C SER A 71 8.87 -22.21 9.32
N GLU A 72 9.83 -21.32 9.06
CA GLU A 72 10.32 -21.03 7.71
C GLU A 72 10.71 -22.30 6.91
N GLU A 73 11.26 -23.32 7.57
CA GLU A 73 11.63 -24.60 6.93
C GLU A 73 10.41 -25.45 6.54
N THR A 74 9.32 -25.39 7.30
CA THR A 74 8.12 -26.20 7.10
C THR A 74 7.05 -25.50 6.26
N LEU A 75 7.07 -24.16 6.20
CA LEU A 75 6.12 -23.32 5.47
C LEU A 75 5.85 -23.77 4.03
N PRO A 76 6.86 -24.02 3.16
CA PRO A 76 6.60 -24.44 1.79
C PRO A 76 5.77 -25.73 1.70
N ASN A 77 6.01 -26.68 2.60
CA ASN A 77 5.29 -27.96 2.61
C ASN A 77 3.87 -27.85 3.17
N ILE A 78 3.60 -26.82 3.96
CA ILE A 78 2.29 -26.51 4.53
C ILE A 78 1.45 -25.75 3.50
N VAL A 79 2.04 -24.75 2.85
CA VAL A 79 1.34 -23.79 1.99
C VAL A 79 1.14 -24.29 0.57
N ALA A 80 2.15 -24.90 -0.05
CA ALA A 80 2.08 -25.30 -1.46
C ALA A 80 0.87 -26.22 -1.80
N PRO A 81 0.53 -27.24 -0.98
CA PRO A 81 -0.64 -28.08 -1.26
C PRO A 81 -1.97 -27.32 -1.23
N VAL A 82 -2.06 -26.26 -0.41
CA VAL A 82 -3.26 -25.42 -0.32
C VAL A 82 -3.39 -24.57 -1.57
N LEU A 83 -2.31 -23.88 -1.98
CA LEU A 83 -2.31 -23.07 -3.20
C LEU A 83 -2.51 -23.90 -4.47
N GLU A 84 -1.97 -25.12 -4.53
CA GLU A 84 -2.23 -26.07 -5.63
C GLU A 84 -3.70 -26.54 -5.68
N GLY A 85 -4.41 -26.49 -4.55
CA GLY A 85 -5.83 -26.80 -4.47
C GLY A 85 -6.75 -25.68 -4.97
N ILE A 86 -6.25 -24.45 -5.04
CA ILE A 86 -6.95 -23.30 -5.60
C ILE A 86 -6.82 -23.39 -7.13
N ASN A 87 -7.90 -23.81 -7.80
CA ASN A 87 -7.88 -24.07 -9.26
C ASN A 87 -7.83 -22.80 -10.13
N ASP A 88 -7.69 -21.62 -9.52
CA ASP A 88 -7.78 -20.33 -10.21
C ASP A 88 -6.40 -19.75 -10.61
N PHE A 89 -5.30 -20.43 -10.27
CA PHE A 89 -3.94 -19.97 -10.60
C PHE A 89 -3.34 -20.72 -11.79
N GLU A 90 -2.84 -20.00 -12.80
CA GLU A 90 -1.96 -20.58 -13.83
C GLU A 90 -0.57 -20.88 -13.27
N SER A 91 -0.08 -20.02 -12.38
CA SER A 91 1.17 -20.18 -11.62
C SER A 91 1.17 -19.33 -10.35
N TYR A 92 2.01 -19.68 -9.38
CA TYR A 92 2.30 -18.88 -8.20
C TYR A 92 3.79 -18.98 -7.82
N GLU A 93 4.30 -17.97 -7.11
CA GLU A 93 5.64 -17.94 -6.53
C GLU A 93 5.58 -17.49 -5.06
N LEU A 94 6.04 -18.36 -4.16
CA LEU A 94 6.16 -18.05 -2.73
C LEU A 94 7.43 -17.24 -2.47
N LEU A 95 7.31 -16.09 -1.81
CA LEU A 95 8.44 -15.23 -1.45
C LEU A 95 8.94 -15.62 -0.05
N ILE A 96 9.50 -16.83 0.07
CA ILE A 96 9.92 -17.41 1.36
C ILE A 96 10.99 -16.58 2.07
N ASP A 97 11.87 -15.94 1.30
CA ASP A 97 12.92 -15.07 1.85
C ASP A 97 12.34 -13.77 2.45
N ASP A 98 11.11 -13.43 2.09
CA ASP A 98 10.33 -12.29 2.60
C ASP A 98 9.27 -12.74 3.64
N ALA A 99 9.33 -13.99 4.11
CA ALA A 99 8.44 -14.46 5.16
C ALA A 99 8.80 -13.82 6.51
N GLU A 100 7.77 -13.36 7.24
CA GLU A 100 7.95 -12.62 8.48
C GLU A 100 7.21 -13.29 9.64
N ALA A 101 7.93 -13.56 10.73
CA ALA A 101 7.30 -14.05 11.95
C ALA A 101 6.43 -12.95 12.59
N ALA A 102 5.12 -13.16 12.63
CA ALA A 102 4.17 -12.28 13.31
C ALA A 102 4.23 -12.47 14.84
N ASP A 103 4.33 -13.73 15.28
CA ASP A 103 4.58 -14.10 16.67
C ASP A 103 5.28 -15.47 16.76
N ALA A 104 5.35 -16.08 17.95
CA ALA A 104 6.04 -17.35 18.14
C ALA A 104 5.44 -18.53 17.34
N ASN A 105 4.16 -18.45 16.96
CA ASN A 105 3.40 -19.49 16.29
C ASN A 105 2.76 -19.01 14.97
N SER A 106 3.04 -17.78 14.55
CA SER A 106 2.36 -17.13 13.43
C SER A 106 3.35 -16.50 12.46
N ILE A 107 3.12 -16.64 11.15
CA ILE A 107 4.01 -16.16 10.09
C ILE A 107 3.17 -15.54 8.96
N PHE A 108 3.59 -14.36 8.49
CA PHE A 108 3.17 -13.78 7.22
C PHE A 108 4.08 -14.30 6.10
N LEU A 109 3.48 -14.73 5.00
CA LEU A 109 4.20 -15.20 3.83
C LEU A 109 3.62 -14.52 2.58
N PRO A 110 4.33 -13.54 2.00
CA PRO A 110 3.92 -12.96 0.74
C PRO A 110 4.13 -13.95 -0.42
N PHE A 111 3.28 -13.83 -1.43
CA PHE A 111 3.39 -14.60 -2.67
C PHE A 111 2.81 -13.82 -3.84
N THR A 112 3.17 -14.25 -5.04
CA THR A 112 2.62 -13.72 -6.29
C THR A 112 1.88 -14.84 -7.00
N TYR A 113 0.82 -14.50 -7.73
CA TYR A 113 0.05 -15.47 -8.50
C TYR A 113 -0.41 -14.89 -9.82
N THR A 114 -0.77 -15.76 -10.76
CA THR A 114 -1.24 -15.38 -12.09
C THR A 114 -2.60 -16.00 -12.35
N PRO A 115 -3.72 -15.27 -12.12
CA PRO A 115 -5.04 -15.73 -12.50
C PRO A 115 -5.27 -15.50 -14.00
N GLU A 116 -5.53 -16.55 -14.77
CA GLU A 116 -5.93 -16.49 -16.19
C GLU A 116 -5.16 -15.49 -17.09
N GLY A 117 -3.88 -15.23 -16.79
CA GLY A 117 -3.00 -14.33 -17.53
C GLY A 117 -2.79 -12.92 -16.95
N ASP A 118 -3.50 -12.54 -15.89
CA ASP A 118 -3.26 -11.30 -15.14
C ASP A 118 -2.31 -11.55 -13.96
N TYR A 119 -1.76 -10.49 -13.35
CA TYR A 119 -0.85 -10.61 -12.20
C TYR A 119 -1.59 -10.24 -10.92
N GLY A 120 -1.48 -11.08 -9.89
CA GLY A 120 -2.05 -10.87 -8.57
C GLY A 120 -0.99 -10.95 -7.47
N ILE A 121 -1.26 -10.25 -6.37
CA ILE A 121 -0.45 -10.22 -5.16
C ILE A 121 -1.26 -10.90 -4.06
N GLY A 122 -0.61 -11.76 -3.29
CA GLY A 122 -1.24 -12.38 -2.14
C GLY A 122 -0.35 -12.37 -0.91
N GLU A 123 -0.99 -12.44 0.24
CA GLU A 123 -0.30 -12.65 1.51
C GLU A 123 -1.01 -13.76 2.28
N ILE A 124 -0.22 -14.60 2.94
CA ILE A 124 -0.71 -15.73 3.71
C ILE A 124 -0.34 -15.50 5.17
N TYR A 125 -1.34 -15.42 6.02
CA TYR A 125 -1.13 -15.47 7.47
C TYR A 125 -1.37 -16.90 7.97
N VAL A 126 -0.29 -17.56 8.38
CA VAL A 126 -0.31 -18.91 8.95
C VAL A 126 -0.19 -18.81 10.45
N THR A 127 -1.10 -19.40 11.22
CA THR A 127 -0.99 -19.48 12.68
C THR A 127 -1.40 -20.85 13.22
N GLN A 128 -0.85 -21.24 14.37
CA GLN A 128 -1.13 -22.52 15.02
C GLN A 128 -1.58 -22.33 16.47
N ALA A 129 -2.70 -22.96 16.83
CA ALA A 129 -3.22 -22.98 18.19
C ALA A 129 -3.79 -24.36 18.54
N ASP A 130 -3.42 -24.89 19.71
CA ASP A 130 -3.96 -26.15 20.27
C ASP A 130 -3.95 -27.37 19.31
N GLY A 131 -2.97 -27.46 18.41
CA GLY A 131 -2.84 -28.56 17.43
C GLY A 131 -3.63 -28.36 16.14
N VAL A 132 -4.30 -27.21 15.99
CA VAL A 132 -4.99 -26.78 14.78
C VAL A 132 -4.14 -25.74 14.06
N LEU A 133 -3.98 -25.92 12.75
CA LEU A 133 -3.40 -24.94 11.84
C LEU A 133 -4.52 -24.08 11.26
N TYR A 134 -4.28 -22.79 11.18
CA TYR A 134 -5.12 -21.82 10.50
C TYR A 134 -4.30 -21.13 9.41
N MET A 135 -4.91 -20.95 8.25
CA MET A 135 -4.32 -20.27 7.12
C MET A 135 -5.33 -19.28 6.57
N LEU A 136 -5.00 -18.00 6.65
CA LEU A 136 -5.75 -16.93 6.00
C LEU A 136 -4.96 -16.56 4.75
N ILE A 137 -5.63 -16.50 3.60
CA ILE A 137 -5.02 -16.21 2.31
C ILE A 137 -5.74 -15.01 1.72
N LEU A 138 -5.02 -13.90 1.54
CA LEU A 138 -5.46 -12.76 0.77
C LEU A 138 -5.07 -12.96 -0.70
N LEU A 139 -6.02 -12.71 -1.59
CA LEU A 139 -5.82 -12.60 -3.04
C LEU A 139 -6.31 -11.22 -3.48
N THR A 140 -5.45 -10.45 -4.11
CA THR A 140 -5.81 -9.10 -4.57
C THR A 140 -5.00 -8.68 -5.79
N ALA A 141 -5.58 -7.80 -6.61
CA ALA A 141 -4.84 -7.10 -7.66
C ALA A 141 -4.09 -5.86 -7.13
N ASP A 142 -4.50 -5.33 -5.98
CA ASP A 142 -3.96 -4.13 -5.34
C ASP A 142 -3.83 -4.36 -3.83
N TYR A 143 -2.64 -4.81 -3.42
CA TYR A 143 -2.34 -5.06 -2.02
C TYR A 143 -2.42 -3.79 -1.18
N ASP A 144 -2.04 -2.64 -1.73
CA ASP A 144 -2.05 -1.39 -0.98
C ASP A 144 -3.48 -0.96 -0.65
N ALA A 145 -4.40 -1.09 -1.61
CA ALA A 145 -5.83 -0.80 -1.41
C ALA A 145 -6.49 -1.72 -0.38
N THR A 146 -5.99 -2.95 -0.22
CA THR A 146 -6.61 -4.00 0.60
C THR A 146 -5.90 -4.25 1.92
N SER A 147 -4.69 -3.72 2.09
CA SER A 147 -3.80 -3.94 3.24
C SER A 147 -4.41 -3.54 4.60
N ASP A 148 -5.14 -2.42 4.67
CA ASP A 148 -5.78 -1.98 5.91
C ASP A 148 -6.87 -2.97 6.38
N ALA A 149 -7.75 -3.37 5.46
CA ALA A 149 -8.81 -4.33 5.73
C ALA A 149 -8.23 -5.72 6.06
N TRP A 150 -7.21 -6.15 5.31
CA TRP A 150 -6.47 -7.37 5.58
C TRP A 150 -5.81 -7.36 6.96
N PHE A 151 -5.13 -6.28 7.34
CA PHE A 151 -4.52 -6.13 8.65
C PHE A 151 -5.56 -6.14 9.77
N GLU A 152 -6.71 -5.50 9.59
CA GLU A 152 -7.81 -5.54 10.56
C GLU A 152 -8.37 -6.96 10.72
N THR A 153 -8.55 -7.68 9.62
CA THR A 153 -8.96 -9.10 9.61
C THR A 153 -7.96 -9.97 10.36
N VAL A 154 -6.66 -9.89 10.05
CA VAL A 154 -5.64 -10.70 10.71
C VAL A 154 -5.44 -10.32 12.18
N SER A 155 -5.40 -9.02 12.50
CA SER A 155 -5.19 -8.54 13.87
C SER A 155 -6.35 -8.84 14.82
N SER A 156 -7.56 -9.02 14.28
CA SER A 156 -8.74 -9.46 15.03
C SER A 156 -8.96 -10.97 15.01
N PHE A 157 -8.15 -11.72 14.23
CA PHE A 157 -8.27 -13.16 14.13
C PHE A 157 -8.03 -13.84 15.48
N THR A 158 -9.03 -14.61 15.90
CA THR A 158 -9.02 -15.35 17.16
C THR A 158 -9.27 -16.82 16.88
N PRO A 159 -8.25 -17.70 17.06
CA PRO A 159 -8.43 -19.13 17.05
C PRO A 159 -9.40 -19.57 18.16
N GLY A 160 -10.33 -20.45 17.83
CA GLY A 160 -11.23 -21.13 18.75
C GLY A 160 -10.98 -22.64 18.76
N LEU A 161 -11.60 -23.36 19.69
CA LEU A 161 -11.52 -24.83 19.73
C LEU A 161 -12.65 -25.38 18.86
N PRO A 162 -12.35 -26.10 17.75
CA PRO A 162 -13.39 -26.68 16.91
C PRO A 162 -14.28 -27.61 17.74
N VAL A 163 -15.58 -27.34 17.73
CA VAL A 163 -16.57 -28.27 18.25
C VAL A 163 -16.87 -29.27 17.13
N GLU A 164 -16.79 -30.58 17.40
CA GLU A 164 -17.27 -31.59 16.45
C GLU A 164 -18.73 -31.28 16.13
N ILE A 165 -19.01 -30.95 14.87
CA ILE A 165 -20.39 -30.87 14.37
C ILE A 165 -20.85 -32.33 14.26
N ASP A 166 -21.61 -32.79 15.27
CA ASP A 166 -22.27 -34.09 15.22
C ASP A 166 -23.22 -34.10 14.01
N ASP A 167 -22.87 -34.87 12.97
CA ASP A 167 -23.76 -35.28 11.88
C ASP A 167 -24.90 -36.16 12.43
N GLU A 168 -25.80 -35.59 13.22
CA GLU A 168 -27.08 -36.21 13.60
C GLU A 168 -28.24 -35.25 13.35
N GLU A 169 -28.62 -35.10 12.08
CA GLU A 169 -30.03 -35.16 11.69
C GLU A 169 -30.14 -35.60 10.20
N GLU A 170 -29.94 -36.90 9.95
CA GLU A 170 -30.61 -37.57 8.83
C GLU A 170 -32.13 -37.48 9.06
N GLY A 171 -32.73 -36.43 8.50
CA GLY A 171 -34.17 -36.25 8.42
C GLY A 171 -34.80 -37.26 7.47
N GLU A 172 -35.26 -38.36 8.06
CA GLU A 172 -36.35 -39.28 7.66
C GLU A 172 -36.68 -39.44 6.16
N ASP A 173 -36.49 -40.69 5.70
CA ASP A 173 -37.16 -41.31 4.54
C ASP A 173 -38.60 -40.82 4.32
N LEU A 174 -38.84 -40.17 3.18
CA LEU A 174 -40.14 -40.19 2.51
C LEU A 174 -39.97 -40.75 1.09
N PRO A 175 -40.87 -41.67 0.66
CA PRO A 175 -40.61 -42.56 -0.45
C PRO A 175 -40.77 -41.87 -1.81
N ILE A 176 -39.93 -42.32 -2.74
CA ILE A 176 -40.04 -42.12 -4.19
C ILE A 176 -41.42 -42.60 -4.67
N ASP A 177 -42.12 -41.75 -5.41
CA ASP A 177 -43.08 -42.19 -6.43
C ASP A 177 -42.72 -41.50 -7.74
N GLU A 178 -42.50 -42.31 -8.77
CA GLU A 178 -42.30 -41.90 -10.16
C GLU A 178 -43.64 -41.42 -10.78
N GLU A 179 -43.57 -40.89 -12.01
CA GLU A 179 -44.67 -40.52 -12.94
C GLU A 179 -45.18 -39.06 -12.80
N GLU A 180 -45.48 -38.27 -13.83
CA GLU A 180 -45.35 -38.29 -15.31
C GLU A 180 -45.70 -36.85 -15.81
N GLU A 181 -45.32 -36.56 -17.06
CA GLU A 181 -45.97 -35.64 -18.03
C GLU A 181 -46.02 -34.10 -17.82
N ASP A 182 -45.39 -33.41 -18.78
CA ASP A 182 -45.83 -32.24 -19.58
C ASP A 182 -46.86 -31.24 -18.99
N GLU A 183 -46.52 -29.94 -19.01
CA GLU A 183 -47.35 -28.93 -19.70
C GLU A 183 -46.64 -27.56 -19.88
N ASP A 184 -46.98 -26.93 -21.00
CA ASP A 184 -46.43 -25.75 -21.68
C ASP A 184 -46.63 -24.36 -21.00
N LEU A 185 -45.59 -23.51 -21.11
CA LEU A 185 -45.58 -22.05 -21.43
C LEU A 185 -46.20 -21.00 -20.45
N PRO A 186 -45.90 -19.67 -20.56
CA PRO A 186 -44.90 -18.96 -21.40
C PRO A 186 -43.95 -18.01 -20.63
N ILE A 187 -42.95 -17.56 -21.39
CA ILE A 187 -42.03 -16.43 -21.19
C ILE A 187 -42.84 -15.12 -21.17
N ASP A 188 -42.57 -14.23 -20.20
CA ASP A 188 -42.80 -12.80 -20.32
C ASP A 188 -41.43 -12.10 -20.22
N GLU A 189 -40.99 -11.55 -21.35
CA GLU A 189 -39.98 -10.50 -21.45
C GLU A 189 -40.63 -9.17 -21.03
N GLU A 190 -39.89 -8.33 -20.31
CA GLU A 190 -39.99 -6.84 -20.19
C GLU A 190 -39.16 -6.47 -18.93
N GLU A 191 -38.24 -5.52 -18.85
CA GLU A 191 -37.67 -4.50 -19.75
C GLU A 191 -36.35 -4.07 -19.09
N GLU A 192 -35.30 -3.84 -19.89
CA GLU A 192 -34.08 -3.15 -19.43
C GLU A 192 -34.38 -1.66 -19.23
N GLU A 193 -34.05 -1.11 -18.06
CA GLU A 193 -34.00 0.34 -17.87
C GLU A 193 -32.55 0.83 -17.93
N ASP A 194 -32.30 1.68 -18.92
CA ASP A 194 -31.09 2.42 -19.22
C ASP A 194 -30.60 3.24 -18.02
N VAL A 195 -29.35 3.03 -17.58
CA VAL A 195 -28.61 4.00 -16.78
C VAL A 195 -27.72 4.81 -17.74
N GLU A 196 -28.07 6.09 -17.88
CA GLU A 196 -27.37 7.08 -18.68
C GLU A 196 -25.90 7.18 -18.25
N GLN A 197 -24.99 6.91 -19.19
CA GLN A 197 -23.56 7.15 -19.08
C GLN A 197 -23.31 8.67 -18.95
N GLU A 198 -22.66 9.12 -17.88
CA GLU A 198 -22.08 10.45 -17.85
C GLU A 198 -20.89 10.50 -18.81
N GLU A 199 -20.96 11.45 -19.74
CA GLU A 199 -20.04 11.62 -20.87
C GLU A 199 -18.57 11.80 -20.45
N ASP A 200 -17.71 11.01 -21.07
CA ASP A 200 -16.27 11.23 -21.19
C ASP A 200 -15.98 12.69 -21.56
N LYS A 201 -15.34 13.40 -20.64
CA LYS A 201 -14.80 14.72 -20.93
C LYS A 201 -13.48 14.52 -21.68
N GLU A 202 -13.60 14.36 -22.99
CA GLU A 202 -12.49 14.35 -23.95
C GLU A 202 -11.59 15.58 -23.71
N THR A 203 -10.46 15.37 -23.03
CA THR A 203 -9.41 16.38 -22.86
C THR A 203 -8.70 16.52 -24.20
N THR A 204 -8.97 17.62 -24.91
CA THR A 204 -8.25 17.96 -26.14
C THR A 204 -6.74 18.03 -25.85
N PRO A 205 -5.88 17.36 -26.66
CA PRO A 205 -4.44 17.47 -26.54
C PRO A 205 -4.01 18.94 -26.55
N VAL A 206 -3.27 19.35 -25.52
CA VAL A 206 -2.62 20.66 -25.48
C VAL A 206 -1.65 20.71 -26.66
N GLU A 207 -1.79 21.70 -27.55
CA GLU A 207 -0.82 21.92 -28.63
C GLU A 207 0.55 22.21 -28.00
N ILE A 208 1.45 21.23 -28.13
CA ILE A 208 2.79 21.24 -27.59
C ILE A 208 3.58 22.37 -28.25
N GLY A 209 4.02 23.36 -27.47
CA GLY A 209 5.18 24.16 -27.88
C GLY A 209 6.42 23.29 -27.82
N ASP A 210 7.39 23.48 -28.73
CA ASP A 210 8.59 22.62 -28.90
C ASP A 210 9.29 22.14 -27.60
N SER A 211 9.14 22.86 -26.48
CA SER A 211 9.53 22.41 -25.13
C SER A 211 8.76 23.17 -24.02
N VAL A 212 8.60 22.54 -22.86
CA VAL A 212 8.12 23.17 -21.61
C VAL A 212 9.02 22.76 -20.44
N SER A 213 9.32 23.69 -19.53
CA SER A 213 10.19 23.43 -18.38
C SER A 213 9.59 24.02 -17.11
N SER A 214 9.80 23.35 -15.98
CA SER A 214 9.45 23.88 -14.65
C SER A 214 10.30 25.09 -14.27
N GLY A 215 11.52 25.19 -14.82
CA GLY A 215 12.57 26.14 -14.41
C GLY A 215 13.54 25.59 -13.36
N PHE A 216 13.41 24.32 -12.96
CA PHE A 216 14.33 23.64 -12.05
C PHE A 216 15.71 23.45 -12.71
N GLU A 217 16.76 23.91 -12.03
CA GLU A 217 18.14 23.82 -12.48
C GLU A 217 18.92 22.83 -11.58
N PRO A 218 19.36 21.67 -12.09
CA PRO A 218 20.07 20.65 -11.30
C PRO A 218 21.30 21.13 -10.52
N THR A 219 21.96 22.20 -10.98
CA THR A 219 23.13 22.80 -10.31
C THR A 219 22.77 23.76 -9.17
N GLU A 220 21.50 24.12 -9.03
CA GLU A 220 21.02 25.04 -7.99
C GLU A 220 19.99 24.36 -7.08
N ASP A 221 19.02 23.68 -7.68
CA ASP A 221 17.83 23.12 -7.06
C ASP A 221 17.95 21.61 -6.76
N GLY A 222 18.97 20.94 -7.31
CA GLY A 222 19.27 19.53 -7.03
C GLY A 222 20.32 19.36 -5.93
N PHE A 223 20.23 18.28 -5.16
CA PHE A 223 21.31 17.89 -4.24
C PHE A 223 22.61 17.67 -4.99
N SER A 224 23.74 18.10 -4.39
CA SER A 224 25.08 17.98 -4.97
C SER A 224 25.75 16.61 -4.71
N PHE A 225 25.15 15.79 -3.85
CA PHE A 225 25.58 14.43 -3.52
C PHE A 225 24.70 13.38 -4.20
N TYR A 226 25.27 12.19 -4.36
CA TYR A 226 24.60 11.05 -4.98
C TYR A 226 23.55 10.46 -4.05
N ASN A 227 22.52 9.84 -4.63
CA ASN A 227 21.72 8.83 -3.97
C ASN A 227 22.61 7.82 -3.22
N TYR A 228 22.17 7.43 -2.04
CA TYR A 228 22.95 6.65 -1.09
C TYR A 228 22.07 5.58 -0.46
N GLY A 229 22.69 4.47 -0.06
CA GLY A 229 22.07 3.40 0.71
C GLY A 229 22.90 3.11 1.95
N ASP A 230 23.17 1.84 2.21
CA ASP A 230 23.97 1.39 3.37
C ASP A 230 25.48 1.70 3.26
N ASP A 231 25.91 2.28 2.14
CA ASP A 231 27.29 2.72 1.91
C ASP A 231 27.66 3.97 2.75
N ILE A 232 26.66 4.67 3.28
CA ILE A 232 26.80 5.83 4.16
C ILE A 232 26.08 5.55 5.48
N ALA A 233 26.72 5.90 6.61
CA ALA A 233 26.08 5.86 7.92
C ALA A 233 25.16 7.08 8.11
N ALA A 234 24.02 7.08 7.43
CA ALA A 234 22.97 8.07 7.58
C ALA A 234 22.02 7.71 8.74
N THR A 235 21.33 8.71 9.27
CA THR A 235 20.22 8.51 10.22
C THR A 235 18.92 8.62 9.45
N ASP A 236 18.20 7.50 9.35
CA ASP A 236 16.92 7.41 8.65
C ASP A 236 15.77 7.77 9.61
N LEU A 237 14.61 7.10 9.53
CA LEU A 237 13.49 7.42 10.41
C LEU A 237 13.84 7.19 11.88
N THR A 238 13.37 8.13 12.71
CA THR A 238 13.32 8.01 14.16
C THR A 238 11.88 8.09 14.65
N SER A 239 11.67 7.94 15.96
CA SER A 239 10.33 8.09 16.56
C SER A 239 9.69 9.46 16.32
N VAL A 240 10.51 10.48 16.06
CA VAL A 240 10.04 11.84 15.72
C VAL A 240 9.37 11.87 14.36
N GLU A 241 9.95 11.20 13.34
CA GLU A 241 9.39 11.17 11.99
C GLU A 241 8.08 10.38 11.98
N LEU A 242 8.02 9.26 12.69
CA LEU A 242 6.79 8.48 12.84
C LEU A 242 5.69 9.28 13.54
N GLN A 243 6.02 9.99 14.63
CA GLN A 243 5.06 10.83 15.32
C GLN A 243 4.60 12.01 14.44
N ARG A 244 5.47 12.57 13.60
CA ARG A 244 5.11 13.59 12.61
C ARG A 244 4.13 13.05 11.57
N MET A 245 4.37 11.84 11.08
CA MET A 245 3.59 11.22 10.00
C MET A 245 2.21 10.73 10.49
N PHE A 246 2.19 10.00 11.59
CA PHE A 246 0.98 9.28 12.06
C PHE A 246 0.37 9.88 13.33
N GLY A 247 0.97 10.93 13.89
CA GLY A 247 0.51 11.57 15.11
C GLY A 247 0.83 10.78 16.38
N ASP A 248 0.20 11.17 17.50
CA ASP A 248 0.52 10.62 18.84
C ASP A 248 0.15 9.13 19.02
N GLY A 249 -0.61 8.53 18.09
CA GLY A 249 -1.04 7.13 18.17
C GLY A 249 0.12 6.12 18.14
N VAL A 250 1.24 6.51 17.55
CA VAL A 250 2.45 5.67 17.50
C VAL A 250 3.25 5.68 18.80
N CYS A 251 2.92 6.55 19.75
CA CYS A 251 3.65 6.70 21.00
C CYS A 251 2.99 5.89 22.13
N ALA A 252 3.66 4.84 22.62
CA ALA A 252 3.23 4.12 23.81
C ALA A 252 3.32 4.99 25.08
N SER A 253 4.31 5.88 25.12
CA SER A 253 4.44 6.87 26.19
C SER A 253 5.29 8.05 25.75
N LEU A 254 5.17 9.18 26.45
CA LEU A 254 6.06 10.33 26.32
C LEU A 254 7.02 10.32 27.51
N ALA A 255 8.31 10.09 27.24
CA ALA A 255 9.37 10.16 28.23
C ALA A 255 10.20 11.42 27.99
N ASN A 256 10.13 12.41 28.89
CA ASN A 256 10.78 13.72 28.72
C ASN A 256 10.38 14.45 27.41
N ASP A 257 9.10 14.37 27.03
CA ASP A 257 8.57 14.90 25.76
C ASP A 257 9.11 14.19 24.50
N GLU A 258 9.83 13.07 24.64
CA GLU A 258 10.23 12.19 23.53
C GLU A 258 9.25 11.01 23.39
N CYS A 259 8.82 10.75 22.16
CA CYS A 259 7.96 9.62 21.81
C CYS A 259 8.73 8.30 21.97
N ILE A 260 8.27 7.47 22.90
CA ILE A 260 8.63 6.05 22.95
C ILE A 260 7.60 5.32 22.10
N LEU A 261 8.04 4.76 20.97
CA LEU A 261 7.16 4.09 20.02
C LEU A 261 6.45 2.90 20.66
N THR A 262 5.24 2.62 20.19
CA THR A 262 4.61 1.32 20.38
C THR A 262 5.46 0.25 19.67
N PRO A 263 5.43 -1.01 20.13
CA PRO A 263 6.17 -2.08 19.46
C PRO A 263 5.84 -2.20 17.95
N PRO A 264 4.56 -2.11 17.50
CA PRO A 264 4.25 -2.12 16.07
C PRO A 264 4.85 -0.94 15.30
N ALA A 265 4.80 0.27 15.88
CA ALA A 265 5.37 1.45 15.24
C ALA A 265 6.91 1.36 15.15
N GLN A 266 7.56 0.83 16.18
CA GLN A 266 9.00 0.58 16.14
C GLN A 266 9.37 -0.45 15.06
N GLN A 267 8.64 -1.55 14.97
CA GLN A 267 8.86 -2.58 13.96
C GLN A 267 8.69 -2.01 12.55
N TRP A 268 7.62 -1.26 12.30
CA TRP A 268 7.39 -0.62 11.00
C TRP A 268 8.51 0.37 10.64
N MET A 269 8.98 1.18 11.60
CA MET A 269 10.12 2.08 11.38
C MET A 269 11.38 1.31 11.00
N GLU A 270 11.68 0.22 11.71
CA GLU A 270 12.84 -0.63 11.43
C GLU A 270 12.74 -1.28 10.04
N GLN A 271 11.53 -1.71 9.65
CA GLN A 271 11.25 -2.28 8.33
C GLN A 271 11.50 -1.25 7.21
N ILE A 272 10.88 -0.07 7.32
CA ILE A 272 11.02 1.00 6.33
C ILE A 272 12.46 1.50 6.22
N ASN A 273 13.17 1.65 7.33
CA ASN A 273 14.61 1.97 7.31
C ASN A 273 15.43 0.87 6.63
N SER A 274 15.05 -0.41 6.77
CA SER A 274 15.76 -1.49 6.09
C SER A 274 15.65 -1.40 4.56
N TYR A 275 14.50 -0.97 4.02
CA TYR A 275 14.32 -0.76 2.58
C TYR A 275 15.15 0.39 2.02
N MET A 276 15.40 1.42 2.83
CA MET A 276 16.27 2.54 2.45
C MET A 276 17.74 2.14 2.25
N SER A 277 18.14 0.93 2.68
CA SER A 277 19.45 0.36 2.31
C SER A 277 19.64 0.21 0.80
N GLY A 278 18.54 0.05 0.04
CA GLY A 278 18.55 0.00 -1.42
C GLY A 278 18.74 1.37 -2.09
N GLY A 279 18.54 2.46 -1.36
CA GLY A 279 18.67 3.82 -1.87
C GLY A 279 17.62 4.79 -1.31
N HIS A 280 17.94 6.08 -1.33
CA HIS A 280 17.10 7.19 -0.88
C HIS A 280 16.51 8.02 -2.03
N CYS A 281 16.46 7.47 -3.26
CA CYS A 281 16.15 8.21 -4.47
C CYS A 281 14.80 8.94 -4.42
N GLU A 282 13.75 8.30 -3.90
CA GLU A 282 12.42 8.93 -3.75
C GLU A 282 12.49 10.14 -2.83
N GLY A 283 13.03 9.97 -1.63
CA GLY A 283 13.16 11.06 -0.66
C GLY A 283 13.94 12.24 -1.23
N MET A 284 14.99 11.98 -2.00
CA MET A 284 15.75 13.03 -2.69
C MET A 284 14.95 13.69 -3.82
N ALA A 285 14.18 12.93 -4.59
CA ALA A 285 13.36 13.45 -5.68
C ALA A 285 12.21 14.35 -5.16
N VAL A 286 11.52 13.88 -4.12
CA VAL A 286 10.42 14.60 -3.48
C VAL A 286 10.94 15.85 -2.75
N LEU A 287 12.00 15.72 -1.94
CA LEU A 287 12.50 16.83 -1.14
C LEU A 287 13.10 17.94 -2.00
N SER A 288 13.84 17.61 -3.07
CA SER A 288 14.35 18.63 -4.01
C SER A 288 13.20 19.37 -4.70
N SER A 289 12.11 18.68 -5.05
CA SER A 289 10.91 19.31 -5.59
C SER A 289 10.25 20.25 -4.59
N LEU A 290 10.07 19.80 -3.34
CA LEU A 290 9.49 20.62 -2.27
C LEU A 290 10.31 21.89 -1.99
N MET A 291 11.64 21.78 -2.00
CA MET A 291 12.52 22.93 -1.85
C MET A 291 12.45 23.86 -3.05
N TYR A 292 12.39 23.31 -4.27
CA TYR A 292 12.19 24.11 -5.48
C TYR A 292 10.87 24.90 -5.45
N TYR A 293 9.78 24.30 -4.99
CA TYR A 293 8.48 24.98 -4.93
C TYR A 293 8.26 25.80 -3.64
N ASP A 294 9.34 26.16 -2.94
CA ASP A 294 9.33 26.98 -1.72
C ASP A 294 8.43 26.41 -0.60
N GLN A 295 8.24 25.07 -0.56
CA GLN A 295 7.48 24.38 0.49
C GLN A 295 8.35 24.03 1.70
N ILE A 296 9.64 23.85 1.47
CA ILE A 296 10.67 23.58 2.48
C ILE A 296 11.87 24.48 2.20
N GLU A 297 12.41 25.13 3.21
CA GLU A 297 13.54 26.05 3.05
C GLU A 297 14.87 25.30 3.21
N PRO A 298 15.81 25.36 2.24
CA PRO A 298 17.14 24.77 2.39
C PRO A 298 17.91 25.29 3.62
N ASP A 299 17.61 26.52 4.04
CA ASP A 299 18.20 27.17 5.21
C ASP A 299 17.96 26.37 6.51
N ASP A 300 16.85 25.61 6.59
CA ASP A 300 16.55 24.73 7.74
C ASP A 300 17.58 23.59 7.89
N PHE A 301 18.28 23.26 6.81
CA PHE A 301 19.31 22.22 6.73
C PHE A 301 20.71 22.79 6.51
N GLY A 302 20.87 24.12 6.57
CA GLY A 302 22.17 24.79 6.60
C GLY A 302 22.78 25.20 5.25
N GLY A 303 21.99 25.20 4.17
CA GLY A 303 22.41 25.68 2.84
C GLY A 303 21.50 26.81 2.33
N SER A 304 22.02 27.68 1.45
CA SER A 304 21.20 28.78 0.89
C SER A 304 20.40 28.38 -0.35
N GLN A 305 20.67 27.19 -0.88
CA GLN A 305 20.02 26.51 -1.99
C GLN A 305 20.23 25.00 -1.80
N VAL A 306 19.44 24.16 -2.48
CA VAL A 306 19.49 22.69 -2.31
C VAL A 306 20.89 22.14 -2.59
N ASN A 307 21.58 22.69 -3.60
CA ASN A 307 22.91 22.24 -3.98
C ASN A 307 23.99 22.50 -2.91
N ASP A 308 23.79 23.50 -2.04
CA ASP A 308 24.70 23.83 -0.94
C ASP A 308 24.63 22.82 0.22
N LEU A 309 23.62 21.95 0.24
CA LEU A 309 23.39 21.03 1.33
C LEU A 309 24.40 19.89 1.33
N GLU A 310 25.02 19.67 2.50
CA GLU A 310 25.93 18.56 2.75
C GLU A 310 25.18 17.43 3.48
N LEU A 311 25.35 16.18 3.01
CA LEU A 311 24.77 15.00 3.67
C LEU A 311 25.54 14.61 4.94
N GLU A 312 26.87 14.64 4.90
CA GLU A 312 27.72 14.20 6.01
C GLU A 312 27.60 15.16 7.20
N GLY A 313 27.25 14.63 8.37
CA GLY A 313 27.09 15.43 9.59
C GLY A 313 25.80 16.25 9.65
N ASN A 314 24.88 16.07 8.72
CA ASN A 314 23.60 16.76 8.65
C ASN A 314 22.43 15.82 8.98
N GLU A 315 22.36 15.37 10.23
CA GLU A 315 21.32 14.47 10.71
C GLU A 315 19.88 14.97 10.42
N PRO A 316 19.54 16.27 10.58
CA PRO A 316 18.21 16.76 10.22
C PRO A 316 17.87 16.54 8.73
N LEU A 317 18.84 16.74 7.83
CA LEU A 317 18.63 16.53 6.40
C LEU A 317 18.45 15.04 6.06
N GLN A 318 19.28 14.18 6.66
CA GLN A 318 19.19 12.72 6.46
C GLN A 318 17.80 12.21 6.84
N ARG A 319 17.28 12.66 7.99
CA ARG A 319 15.96 12.30 8.49
C ARG A 319 14.83 12.88 7.65
N GLU A 320 14.98 14.09 7.11
CA GLU A 320 13.99 14.68 6.22
C GLU A 320 13.94 13.94 4.86
N ILE A 321 15.09 13.54 4.31
CA ILE A 321 15.15 12.70 3.11
C ILE A 321 14.45 11.36 3.40
N ALA A 322 14.75 10.71 4.52
CA ALA A 322 14.09 9.47 4.92
C ALA A 322 12.57 9.64 5.09
N TYR A 323 12.12 10.73 5.72
CA TYR A 323 10.69 11.05 5.88
C TYR A 323 9.97 11.12 4.53
N TRP A 324 10.55 11.83 3.55
CA TRP A 324 9.94 11.95 2.24
C TRP A 324 10.06 10.68 1.40
N TRP A 325 11.14 9.90 1.59
CA TRP A 325 11.26 8.57 0.98
C TRP A 325 10.09 7.69 1.41
N THR A 326 9.75 7.69 2.69
CA THR A 326 8.65 6.88 3.25
C THR A 326 7.28 7.21 2.68
N THR A 327 7.12 8.37 2.02
CA THR A 327 5.85 8.71 1.39
C THR A 327 5.47 7.76 0.24
N GLN A 328 6.42 7.05 -0.37
CA GLN A 328 6.12 5.98 -1.34
C GLN A 328 5.46 4.73 -0.72
N SER A 329 5.50 4.60 0.61
CA SER A 329 4.94 3.48 1.37
C SER A 329 3.75 3.90 2.22
N THR A 330 3.22 5.11 2.02
CA THR A 330 2.11 5.66 2.80
C THR A 330 1.15 6.45 1.92
N TYR A 331 -0.11 6.53 2.34
CA TYR A 331 -1.06 7.42 1.68
C TYR A 331 -0.66 8.90 1.91
N PRO A 332 -0.78 9.77 0.89
CA PRO A 332 -1.25 9.48 -0.47
C PRO A 332 -0.18 9.01 -1.46
N GLY A 333 1.11 9.09 -1.14
CA GLY A 333 2.20 8.92 -2.11
C GLY A 333 2.29 7.53 -2.75
N ALA A 334 1.95 6.48 -2.00
CA ALA A 334 1.88 5.10 -2.53
C ALA A 334 0.76 4.93 -3.57
N THR A 335 -0.35 5.66 -3.42
CA THR A 335 -1.62 5.38 -4.10
C THR A 335 -1.95 6.39 -5.20
N LEU A 336 -1.77 7.68 -4.93
CA LEU A 336 -2.13 8.75 -5.87
C LEU A 336 -1.00 8.96 -6.87
N ARG A 337 -1.12 8.32 -8.03
CA ARG A 337 -0.14 8.37 -9.12
C ARG A 337 -0.82 8.45 -10.49
N VAL A 338 -0.13 9.04 -11.46
CA VAL A 338 -0.50 8.96 -12.88
C VAL A 338 0.26 7.77 -13.48
N SER A 339 -0.42 6.65 -13.67
CA SER A 339 0.19 5.40 -14.19
C SER A 339 -0.55 4.76 -15.37
N GLU A 340 -1.49 5.49 -15.99
CA GLU A 340 -2.34 4.96 -17.07
C GLU A 340 -1.57 4.67 -18.37
N SER A 341 -0.91 5.70 -18.93
CA SER A 341 -0.16 5.60 -20.18
C SER A 341 1.02 6.57 -20.21
N PRO A 342 2.06 6.30 -21.03
CA PRO A 342 3.15 7.24 -21.23
C PRO A 342 2.67 8.63 -21.66
N THR A 343 1.64 8.68 -22.52
CA THR A 343 1.00 9.93 -22.97
C THR A 343 0.35 10.69 -21.82
N ALA A 344 -0.35 10.00 -20.91
CA ALA A 344 -0.99 10.62 -19.75
C ALA A 344 0.06 11.24 -18.80
N VAL A 345 1.16 10.52 -18.54
CA VAL A 345 2.28 11.02 -17.74
C VAL A 345 2.88 12.28 -18.36
N VAL A 346 3.18 12.25 -19.67
CA VAL A 346 3.74 13.40 -20.38
C VAL A 346 2.78 14.60 -20.31
N ASN A 347 1.48 14.40 -20.55
CA ASN A 347 0.49 15.48 -20.48
C ASN A 347 0.40 16.09 -19.07
N ALA A 348 0.36 15.26 -18.02
CA ALA A 348 0.33 15.74 -16.63
C ALA A 348 1.57 16.60 -16.30
N LEU A 349 2.76 16.17 -16.72
CA LEU A 349 3.99 16.94 -16.54
C LEU A 349 3.96 18.26 -17.32
N MET A 350 3.49 18.24 -18.56
CA MET A 350 3.38 19.46 -19.37
C MET A 350 2.41 20.48 -18.78
N GLU A 351 1.25 20.03 -18.30
CA GLU A 351 0.26 20.87 -17.61
C GLU A 351 0.80 21.44 -16.30
N ASN A 352 1.56 20.64 -15.56
CA ASN A 352 2.24 21.08 -14.34
C ASN A 352 3.30 22.15 -14.64
N PHE A 353 4.22 21.88 -15.57
CA PHE A 353 5.31 22.78 -15.90
C PHE A 353 4.85 24.10 -16.52
N ALA A 354 3.72 24.11 -17.21
CA ALA A 354 3.11 25.34 -17.72
C ALA A 354 2.70 26.33 -16.61
N GLN A 355 2.54 25.87 -15.36
CA GLN A 355 2.23 26.70 -14.19
C GLN A 355 3.49 27.34 -13.56
N GLY A 356 4.68 26.81 -13.88
CA GLY A 356 5.95 27.24 -13.31
C GLY A 356 5.99 27.12 -11.79
N LYS A 357 6.70 28.03 -11.10
CA LYS A 357 6.81 28.07 -9.62
C LYS A 357 5.49 28.21 -8.86
N ASN A 358 4.37 28.50 -9.54
CA ASN A 358 3.05 28.60 -8.90
C ASN A 358 2.22 27.32 -9.08
N ALA A 359 2.82 26.21 -9.50
CA ALA A 359 2.12 24.94 -9.57
C ALA A 359 1.59 24.55 -8.17
N ASP A 360 0.32 24.15 -8.11
CA ASP A 360 -0.32 23.71 -6.87
C ASP A 360 -0.05 22.22 -6.55
N GLU A 361 0.68 21.54 -7.44
CA GLU A 361 1.07 20.13 -7.35
C GLU A 361 2.50 19.98 -7.87
N TRP A 362 3.23 18.97 -7.41
CA TRP A 362 4.58 18.66 -7.85
C TRP A 362 4.78 17.14 -7.82
N TRP A 363 5.59 16.65 -8.76
CA TRP A 363 5.70 15.23 -9.04
C TRP A 363 7.11 14.74 -8.77
N ALA A 364 7.23 13.60 -8.09
CA ALA A 364 8.35 12.68 -8.29
C ALA A 364 7.94 11.68 -9.38
N MET A 365 8.91 11.17 -10.14
CA MET A 365 8.66 10.21 -11.20
C MET A 365 9.47 8.94 -10.97
N GLY A 366 8.77 7.84 -10.71
CA GLY A 366 9.35 6.50 -10.66
C GLY A 366 9.40 5.86 -12.03
N PHE A 367 10.47 5.12 -12.33
CA PHE A 367 10.51 4.18 -13.44
C PHE A 367 11.10 2.85 -12.97
N TYR A 368 10.50 1.77 -13.46
CA TYR A 368 10.79 0.42 -13.00
C TYR A 368 11.11 -0.46 -14.20
N LYS A 369 11.90 -1.50 -13.96
CA LYS A 369 12.01 -2.57 -14.95
C LYS A 369 10.65 -3.25 -15.11
N ALA A 370 10.39 -3.76 -16.32
CA ALA A 370 9.13 -4.46 -16.61
C ALA A 370 8.91 -5.70 -15.72
N ASP A 371 9.98 -6.27 -15.17
CA ASP A 371 9.94 -7.40 -14.24
C ASP A 371 9.90 -6.96 -12.76
N GLY A 372 9.80 -5.66 -12.48
CA GLY A 372 9.77 -5.11 -11.12
C GLY A 372 11.07 -5.26 -10.33
N SER A 373 12.12 -5.87 -10.91
CA SER A 373 13.35 -6.22 -10.17
C SER A 373 14.21 -5.03 -9.73
N ASP A 374 13.86 -3.83 -10.20
CA ASP A 374 14.62 -2.61 -9.98
C ASP A 374 13.75 -1.41 -10.29
N GLY A 375 14.02 -0.31 -9.59
CA GLY A 375 13.25 0.92 -9.68
C GLY A 375 14.11 2.11 -9.33
N HIS A 376 13.74 3.27 -9.86
CA HIS A 376 14.41 4.52 -9.52
C HIS A 376 13.45 5.69 -9.60
N ALA A 377 13.58 6.61 -8.64
CA ALA A 377 12.80 7.83 -8.58
C ALA A 377 13.66 9.05 -8.91
N VAL A 378 13.11 9.93 -9.73
CA VAL A 378 13.76 11.15 -10.23
C VAL A 378 12.82 12.35 -10.18
N THR A 379 13.38 13.54 -10.22
CA THR A 379 12.59 14.78 -10.31
C THR A 379 12.42 15.16 -11.78
N PRO A 380 11.21 15.17 -12.34
CA PRO A 380 10.97 15.66 -13.69
C PRO A 380 11.06 17.20 -13.73
N ILE A 381 11.76 17.75 -14.73
CA ILE A 381 12.10 19.19 -14.80
C ILE A 381 11.76 19.85 -16.15
N GLY A 382 11.44 19.04 -17.16
CA GLY A 382 11.00 19.55 -18.46
C GLY A 382 10.55 18.45 -19.41
N VAL A 383 9.93 18.87 -20.51
CA VAL A 383 9.47 18.03 -21.60
C VAL A 383 9.88 18.67 -22.93
N GLU A 384 10.49 17.90 -23.81
CA GLU A 384 10.87 18.32 -25.16
C GLU A 384 10.28 17.37 -26.20
N ASP A 385 9.47 17.90 -27.13
CA ASP A 385 8.94 17.14 -28.25
C ASP A 385 10.04 16.89 -29.30
N GLN A 386 10.31 15.62 -29.60
CA GLN A 386 11.28 15.22 -30.62
C GLN A 386 10.63 14.92 -31.97
N GLY A 387 9.30 15.01 -32.06
CA GLY A 387 8.49 14.62 -33.22
C GLY A 387 8.23 13.12 -33.30
N ASP A 388 7.35 12.74 -34.21
CA ASP A 388 7.00 11.34 -34.50
C ASP A 388 6.52 10.52 -33.28
N GLY A 389 5.91 11.18 -32.28
CA GLY A 389 5.43 10.54 -31.04
C GLY A 389 6.54 10.27 -30.02
N ILE A 390 7.76 10.78 -30.25
CA ILE A 390 8.87 10.64 -29.30
C ILE A 390 9.01 11.92 -28.49
N VAL A 391 9.05 11.76 -27.17
CA VAL A 391 9.18 12.85 -26.20
C VAL A 391 10.38 12.59 -25.30
N ASN A 392 11.17 13.61 -25.02
CA ASN A 392 12.16 13.57 -23.94
C ASN A 392 11.56 14.19 -22.68
N ILE A 393 11.44 13.43 -21.60
CA ILE A 393 11.25 13.98 -20.26
C ILE A 393 12.64 14.29 -19.71
N LEU A 394 12.94 15.57 -19.49
CA LEU A 394 14.16 16.00 -18.81
C LEU A 394 13.99 15.79 -17.31
N VAL A 395 15.00 15.20 -16.68
CA VAL A 395 14.98 14.88 -15.24
C VAL A 395 16.26 15.35 -14.54
N TYR A 396 16.11 15.75 -13.28
CA TYR A 396 17.18 15.69 -12.30
C TYR A 396 17.22 14.26 -11.74
N ASP A 397 18.29 13.54 -12.08
CA ASP A 397 18.54 12.19 -11.58
C ASP A 397 19.51 12.28 -10.39
N ASN A 398 19.04 11.93 -9.19
CA ASN A 398 19.84 11.96 -7.98
C ASN A 398 21.01 10.93 -7.95
N ASN A 399 21.09 9.99 -8.91
CA ASN A 399 22.30 9.20 -9.18
C ASN A 399 23.35 9.97 -10.01
N TYR A 400 22.99 11.11 -10.60
CA TYR A 400 23.85 11.94 -11.45
C TYR A 400 23.66 13.44 -11.13
N PRO A 401 24.11 13.89 -9.95
CA PRO A 401 23.96 15.27 -9.51
C PRO A 401 24.51 16.30 -10.50
N ASN A 402 23.96 17.52 -10.48
CA ASN A 402 24.40 18.68 -11.27
C ASN A 402 24.19 18.58 -12.79
N GLU A 403 23.47 17.56 -13.26
CA GLU A 403 23.23 17.32 -14.69
C GLU A 403 21.75 17.04 -14.96
N SER A 404 21.25 17.55 -16.08
CA SER A 404 19.94 17.17 -16.62
C SER A 404 20.10 15.97 -17.54
N ARG A 405 19.18 15.00 -17.46
CA ARG A 405 19.19 13.78 -18.29
C ARG A 405 17.85 13.58 -19.00
N PRO A 406 17.84 13.14 -20.25
CA PRO A 406 16.60 12.80 -20.94
C PRO A 406 16.20 11.35 -20.66
N LEU A 407 14.93 11.14 -20.32
CA LEU A 407 14.22 9.88 -20.47
C LEU A 407 13.41 9.93 -21.77
N ILE A 408 13.67 8.98 -22.66
CA ILE A 408 13.02 8.92 -23.98
C ILE A 408 11.73 8.10 -23.83
N VAL A 409 10.61 8.72 -24.20
CA VAL A 409 9.27 8.16 -24.09
C VAL A 409 8.63 8.11 -25.47
N ASP A 410 7.96 7.00 -25.76
CA ASP A 410 7.13 6.79 -26.96
C ASP A 410 5.67 6.97 -26.53
N THR A 411 5.00 8.00 -27.07
CA THR A 411 3.68 8.50 -26.65
C THR A 411 2.59 8.33 -27.69
#